data_AF-A0A3P7ILG9-F1
#
_entry.id   AF-A0A3P7ILG9-F1
#
_cell.length_a   1.000
_cell.length_b   1.000
_cell.length_c   1.000
_cell.angle_alpha   90.00
_cell.angle_beta   90.00
_cell.angle_gamma   90.00
#
_symmetry.space_group_name_H-M   'P 1'
#
loop_
_entity.id
_entity.type
_entity.pdbx_description
1 polymer ?
#
loop_
_entity_poly.entity_id
_entity_poly.type
_entity_poly.pdbx_seq_one_letter_code
_entity_poly.pdbx_strand_id
1 'polypeptide(L)'
;MTLGGIGVALVDSKDVPDMVLQIYLQRFANPPSPLDNVMVRCLANMWIAGARSIHDGVMKLFTQISIESSNRVYSQEPVGAGEHRYAHVSLAVDTALGRMADGVAEGEDQHALLVRLLELFVQLGIEGRRVGEKVSKSTVKMSTSAGNLGVLMPKIATLLKRMEPISNPSTRLRNLFRDFWFYCTVLGFDVEYSGW
;
A
#
# COMPACT_ATOMS: atom_id res chain seq x y z
N MET A 1 16.41 -1.45 -14.47
CA MET A 1 16.12 -0.04 -14.79
C MET A 1 15.54 0.12 -16.19
N THR A 2 16.09 -0.53 -17.21
CA THR A 2 15.57 -0.48 -18.59
C THR A 2 14.14 -1.04 -18.72
N LEU A 3 13.83 -2.18 -18.09
CA LEU A 3 12.52 -2.81 -18.24
C LEU A 3 11.35 -1.97 -17.69
N GLY A 4 11.54 -1.31 -16.55
CA GLY A 4 10.53 -0.37 -16.01
C GLY A 4 10.41 0.91 -16.84
N GLY A 5 11.52 1.39 -17.42
CA GLY A 5 11.49 2.49 -18.38
C GLY A 5 10.73 2.12 -19.66
N ILE A 6 10.91 0.89 -20.17
CA ILE A 6 10.16 0.36 -21.31
C ILE A 6 8.67 0.26 -20.97
N GLY A 7 8.33 -0.26 -19.78
CA GLY A 7 6.93 -0.35 -19.33
C GLY A 7 6.23 1.00 -19.23
N VAL A 8 6.94 2.05 -18.81
CA VAL A 8 6.42 3.43 -18.79
C VAL A 8 6.33 4.01 -20.20
N ALA A 9 7.38 3.86 -21.02
CA ALA A 9 7.43 4.42 -22.36
C ALA A 9 6.43 3.77 -23.33
N LEU A 10 6.02 2.54 -23.06
CA LEU A 10 5.09 1.75 -23.86
C LEU A 10 3.79 1.45 -23.12
N VAL A 11 3.33 2.38 -22.28
CA VAL A 11 2.10 2.20 -21.48
C VAL A 11 0.86 1.94 -22.34
N ASP A 12 0.81 2.54 -23.53
CA ASP A 12 -0.28 2.36 -24.51
C ASP A 12 -0.12 1.07 -25.35
N SER A 13 1.02 0.39 -25.24
CA SER A 13 1.27 -0.85 -25.97
C SER A 13 0.52 -1.99 -25.29
N LYS A 14 -0.31 -2.67 -26.07
CA LYS A 14 -1.01 -3.87 -25.63
C LYS A 14 0.01 -4.89 -25.12
N ASP A 15 -0.23 -5.41 -23.92
CA ASP A 15 0.53 -6.48 -23.25
C ASP A 15 1.91 -6.13 -22.66
N VAL A 16 2.53 -5.00 -23.04
CA VAL A 16 3.88 -4.66 -22.52
C VAL A 16 3.88 -4.44 -21.00
N PRO A 17 2.96 -3.63 -20.41
CA PRO A 17 2.92 -3.47 -18.97
C PRO A 17 2.72 -4.81 -18.23
N ASP A 18 1.83 -5.65 -18.73
CA ASP A 18 1.55 -6.97 -18.17
C ASP A 18 2.77 -7.89 -18.21
N MET A 19 3.51 -7.93 -19.33
CA MET A 19 4.75 -8.70 -19.43
C MET A 19 5.79 -8.22 -18.42
N VAL A 20 5.96 -6.91 -18.25
CA VAL A 20 6.90 -6.34 -17.27
C VAL A 20 6.50 -6.73 -15.85
N LEU A 21 5.20 -6.65 -15.52
CA LEU A 21 4.67 -7.09 -14.23
C LEU A 21 4.97 -8.58 -13.99
N GLN A 22 4.69 -9.46 -14.96
CA GLN A 22 4.94 -10.89 -14.82
C GLN A 22 6.43 -11.21 -14.60
N ILE A 23 7.33 -10.56 -15.35
CA ILE A 23 8.78 -10.72 -15.18
C ILE A 23 9.19 -10.30 -13.77
N TYR A 24 8.68 -9.17 -13.28
CA TYR A 24 8.97 -8.72 -11.92
C TYR A 24 8.41 -9.68 -10.88
N LEU A 25 7.16 -10.13 -10.99
CA LEU A 25 6.57 -11.09 -10.04
C LEU A 25 7.34 -12.41 -9.97
N GLN A 26 7.86 -12.91 -11.10
CA GLN A 26 8.68 -14.13 -11.12
C GLN A 26 10.03 -13.96 -10.42
N ARG A 27 10.62 -12.76 -10.50
CA ARG A 27 11.94 -12.46 -9.94
C ARG A 27 11.88 -11.93 -8.51
N PHE A 28 10.77 -11.34 -8.11
CA PHE A 28 10.63 -10.62 -6.86
C PHE A 28 10.90 -11.55 -5.66
N ALA A 29 11.88 -11.16 -4.85
CA ALA A 29 12.29 -11.86 -3.64
C ALA A 29 12.72 -13.34 -3.83
N ASN A 30 13.21 -13.72 -5.02
CA ASN A 30 13.79 -15.05 -5.28
C ASN A 30 15.17 -14.95 -5.97
N PRO A 31 16.27 -14.74 -5.20
CA PRO A 31 16.32 -14.42 -3.77
C PRO A 31 16.11 -12.90 -3.50
N PRO A 32 15.84 -12.49 -2.23
CA PRO A 32 15.78 -11.08 -1.85
C PRO A 32 17.01 -10.30 -2.30
N SER A 33 16.81 -9.17 -2.96
CA SER A 33 17.92 -8.36 -3.49
C SER A 33 17.59 -6.87 -3.56
N PRO A 34 18.61 -5.99 -3.70
CA PRO A 34 18.38 -4.56 -3.94
C PRO A 34 17.55 -4.27 -5.21
N LEU A 35 17.48 -5.22 -6.16
CA LEU A 35 16.66 -5.09 -7.36
C LEU A 35 15.17 -5.03 -7.02
N ASP A 36 14.72 -5.65 -5.93
CA ASP A 36 13.32 -5.65 -5.52
C ASP A 36 12.83 -4.21 -5.24
N ASN A 37 13.67 -3.39 -4.60
CA ASN A 37 13.39 -1.96 -4.36
C ASN A 37 13.22 -1.18 -5.69
N VAL A 38 14.01 -1.53 -6.70
CA VAL A 38 13.92 -0.92 -8.04
C VAL A 38 12.65 -1.39 -8.74
N MET A 39 12.27 -2.67 -8.61
CA MET A 39 11.04 -3.21 -9.19
C MET A 39 9.81 -2.51 -8.61
N VAL A 40 9.72 -2.36 -7.29
CA VAL A 40 8.65 -1.61 -6.61
C VAL A 40 8.51 -0.19 -7.17
N ARG A 41 9.63 0.54 -7.28
CA ARG A 41 9.63 1.89 -7.86
C ARG A 41 9.17 1.90 -9.32
N CYS A 42 9.61 0.93 -10.12
CA CYS A 42 9.20 0.84 -11.53
C CYS A 42 7.70 0.55 -11.68
N LEU A 43 7.14 -0.34 -10.85
CA LEU A 43 5.71 -0.65 -10.87
C LEU A 43 4.85 0.58 -10.51
N ALA A 44 5.28 1.38 -9.54
CA ALA A 44 4.61 2.64 -9.21
C ALA A 44 4.71 3.67 -10.35
N ASN A 45 5.87 3.77 -11.01
CA ASN A 45 6.00 4.67 -12.17
C ASN A 45 5.09 4.24 -13.33
N MET A 46 4.93 2.93 -13.56
CA MET A 46 4.02 2.43 -14.59
C MET A 46 2.56 2.72 -14.24
N TRP A 47 2.17 2.58 -12.97
CA TRP A 47 0.85 3.02 -12.50
C TRP A 47 0.63 4.50 -12.78
N ILE A 48 1.57 5.35 -12.37
CA ILE A 48 1.51 6.81 -12.56
C ILE A 48 1.39 7.17 -14.05
N ALA A 49 2.06 6.42 -14.92
CA ALA A 49 1.99 6.58 -16.37
C ALA A 49 0.65 6.14 -16.99
N GLY A 50 -0.27 5.55 -16.21
CA GLY A 50 -1.59 5.13 -16.69
C GLY A 50 -1.66 3.67 -17.13
N ALA A 51 -0.76 2.79 -16.67
CA ALA A 51 -0.76 1.36 -17.00
C ALA A 51 -1.89 0.61 -16.29
N ARG A 52 -3.15 0.88 -16.66
CA ARG A 52 -4.34 0.40 -15.96
C ARG A 52 -4.46 -1.13 -15.90
N SER A 53 -3.92 -1.85 -16.88
CA SER A 53 -3.96 -3.32 -16.91
C SER A 53 -3.25 -3.98 -15.73
N ILE A 54 -2.18 -3.34 -15.21
CA ILE A 54 -1.38 -3.91 -14.12
C ILE A 54 -1.81 -3.45 -12.73
N HIS A 55 -2.80 -2.54 -12.63
CA HIS A 55 -3.18 -1.94 -11.36
C HIS A 55 -3.48 -2.99 -10.29
N ASP A 56 -4.30 -3.98 -10.61
CA ASP A 56 -4.67 -5.01 -9.64
C ASP A 56 -3.47 -5.85 -9.17
N GLY A 57 -2.55 -6.16 -10.09
CA GLY A 57 -1.32 -6.89 -9.77
C GLY A 57 -0.35 -6.09 -8.90
N VAL A 58 -0.16 -4.82 -9.21
CA VAL A 58 0.71 -3.92 -8.42
C VAL A 58 0.18 -3.74 -7.02
N MET A 59 -1.12 -3.43 -6.86
CA MET A 59 -1.70 -3.25 -5.53
C MET A 59 -1.73 -4.55 -4.74
N LYS A 60 -1.94 -5.70 -5.38
CA LYS A 60 -1.84 -7.00 -4.70
C LYS A 60 -0.45 -7.22 -4.12
N LEU A 61 0.60 -6.96 -4.91
CA LEU A 61 1.98 -7.07 -4.43
C LEU A 61 2.28 -6.10 -3.29
N PHE A 62 1.89 -4.84 -3.42
CA PHE A 62 2.15 -3.82 -2.40
C PHE A 62 1.39 -4.11 -1.10
N THR A 63 0.16 -4.59 -1.22
CA THR A 63 -0.64 -5.03 -0.06
C THR A 63 0.01 -6.21 0.65
N GLN A 64 0.44 -7.22 -0.10
CA GLN A 64 1.15 -8.37 0.45
C GLN A 64 2.42 -7.94 1.22
N ILE A 65 3.25 -7.10 0.61
CA ILE A 65 4.47 -6.58 1.24
C ILE A 65 4.13 -5.78 2.51
N SER A 66 3.11 -4.92 2.45
CA SER A 66 2.73 -4.07 3.59
C SER A 66 2.24 -4.89 4.78
N ILE A 67 1.42 -5.92 4.54
CA ILE A 67 0.91 -6.82 5.58
C ILE A 67 2.05 -7.67 6.17
N GLU A 68 2.84 -8.34 5.33
CA GLU A 68 3.88 -9.24 5.80
C GLU A 68 5.03 -8.50 6.50
N SER A 69 5.38 -7.29 6.06
CA SER A 69 6.39 -6.46 6.74
C SER A 69 5.89 -5.85 8.05
N SER A 70 4.58 -5.58 8.18
CA SER A 70 3.96 -5.06 9.40
C SER A 70 3.95 -6.09 10.55
N ASN A 71 3.96 -7.39 10.24
CA ASN A 71 3.98 -8.46 11.24
C ASN A 71 5.32 -8.55 12.01
N ARG A 72 6.38 -7.88 11.54
CA ARG A 72 7.72 -7.83 12.15
C ARG A 72 7.73 -7.37 13.61
N VAL A 73 6.77 -6.54 14.02
CA VAL A 73 6.79 -5.93 15.37
C VAL A 73 6.20 -6.87 16.45
N TYR A 74 5.70 -8.05 16.07
CA TYR A 74 4.95 -8.93 16.98
C TYR A 74 5.68 -10.21 17.40
N SER A 75 6.81 -10.58 16.78
CA SER A 75 7.57 -11.80 17.09
C SER A 75 8.75 -11.49 18.03
N GLN A 76 8.65 -11.85 19.32
CA GLN A 76 9.78 -11.86 20.28
C GLN A 76 10.50 -13.21 20.38
N GLU A 77 10.09 -14.22 19.60
CA GLU A 77 10.79 -15.51 19.54
C GLU A 77 11.82 -15.55 18.40
N PRO A 78 12.91 -16.33 18.53
CA PRO A 78 13.84 -16.56 17.43
C PRO A 78 13.18 -17.49 16.41
N VAL A 79 12.35 -16.92 15.53
CA VAL A 79 11.58 -17.68 14.53
C VAL A 79 12.33 -17.74 13.20
N GLY A 80 12.22 -18.89 12.51
CA GLY A 80 13.02 -19.27 11.34
C GLY A 80 12.95 -18.30 10.14
N ALA A 81 13.91 -18.48 9.22
CA ALA A 81 14.25 -17.62 8.09
C ALA A 81 13.12 -17.21 7.10
N GLY A 82 11.88 -17.67 7.29
CA GLY A 82 10.73 -17.38 6.43
C GLY A 82 9.95 -16.10 6.78
N GLU A 83 10.01 -15.60 8.01
CA GLU A 83 9.13 -14.49 8.47
C GLU A 83 9.61 -13.07 8.10
N HIS A 84 10.72 -12.93 7.37
CA HIS A 84 11.31 -11.63 7.00
C HIS A 84 11.36 -11.35 5.51
N ARG A 85 10.56 -12.07 4.71
CA ARG A 85 10.66 -12.10 3.25
C ARG A 85 10.63 -10.72 2.58
N TYR A 86 9.92 -9.75 3.15
CA TYR A 86 9.73 -8.43 2.55
C TYR A 86 10.18 -7.24 3.41
N ALA A 87 10.91 -7.49 4.50
CA ALA A 87 11.40 -6.41 5.36
C ALA A 87 12.32 -5.44 4.60
N HIS A 88 13.07 -5.92 3.61
CA HIS A 88 13.99 -5.13 2.79
C HIS A 88 13.31 -4.20 1.76
N VAL A 89 12.00 -4.33 1.54
CA VAL A 89 11.23 -3.55 0.54
C VAL A 89 10.09 -2.73 1.15
N SER A 90 9.81 -2.86 2.44
CA SER A 90 8.72 -2.14 3.12
C SER A 90 8.78 -0.62 2.89
N LEU A 91 9.96 -0.01 3.10
CA LEU A 91 10.18 1.43 2.86
C LEU A 91 10.01 1.81 1.38
N ALA A 92 10.41 0.95 0.45
CA ALA A 92 10.23 1.21 -0.98
C ALA A 92 8.76 1.21 -1.37
N VAL A 93 7.94 0.33 -0.80
CA VAL A 93 6.48 0.33 -1.00
C VAL A 93 5.85 1.58 -0.41
N ASP A 94 6.23 1.97 0.81
CA ASP A 94 5.74 3.20 1.44
C ASP A 94 6.03 4.45 0.59
N THR A 95 7.28 4.55 0.12
CA THR A 95 7.74 5.63 -0.77
C THR A 95 7.00 5.60 -2.11
N ALA A 96 6.76 4.41 -2.66
CA ALA A 96 6.06 4.22 -3.91
C ALA A 96 4.60 4.65 -3.82
N LEU A 97 3.89 4.28 -2.74
CA LEU A 97 2.52 4.72 -2.48
C LEU A 97 2.42 6.24 -2.33
N GLY A 98 3.39 6.87 -1.67
CA GLY A 98 3.48 8.34 -1.59
C GLY A 98 3.61 8.98 -2.97
N ARG A 99 4.54 8.49 -3.79
CA ARG A 99 4.70 8.95 -5.18
C ARG A 99 3.45 8.76 -6.02
N MET A 100 2.74 7.65 -5.85
CA MET A 100 1.48 7.41 -6.56
C MET A 100 0.42 8.44 -6.15
N ALA A 101 0.29 8.73 -4.84
CA ALA A 101 -0.63 9.74 -4.35
C ALA A 101 -0.31 11.14 -4.89
N ASP A 102 0.98 11.47 -5.03
CA ASP A 102 1.44 12.76 -5.58
C ASP A 102 1.32 12.86 -7.10
N GLY A 103 1.52 11.75 -7.81
CA GLY A 103 1.79 11.75 -9.24
C GLY A 103 0.70 11.19 -10.15
N VAL A 104 -0.27 10.43 -9.62
CA VAL A 104 -1.31 9.80 -10.45
C VAL A 104 -2.14 10.83 -11.21
N ALA A 105 -2.52 10.51 -12.45
CA ALA A 105 -3.38 11.34 -13.29
C ALA A 105 -4.75 11.63 -12.64
N GLU A 106 -5.31 12.79 -12.95
CA GLU A 106 -6.60 13.24 -12.41
C GLU A 106 -7.78 12.36 -12.86
N GLY A 107 -8.90 12.48 -12.15
CA GLY A 107 -10.14 11.79 -12.50
C GLY A 107 -10.14 10.33 -12.06
N GLU A 108 -10.38 9.39 -12.99
CA GLU A 108 -10.58 7.97 -12.69
C GLU A 108 -9.37 7.33 -12.00
N ASP A 109 -8.14 7.72 -12.35
CA ASP A 109 -6.94 7.11 -11.78
C ASP A 109 -6.71 7.55 -10.31
N GLN A 110 -7.07 8.79 -9.94
CA GLN A 110 -7.14 9.23 -8.55
C GLN A 110 -8.21 8.44 -7.76
N HIS A 111 -9.40 8.27 -8.33
CA HIS A 111 -10.48 7.50 -7.69
C HIS A 111 -10.08 6.04 -7.48
N ALA A 112 -9.46 5.42 -8.49
CA ALA A 112 -8.94 4.07 -8.41
C ALA A 112 -7.89 3.94 -7.31
N LEU A 113 -6.93 4.87 -7.23
CA LEU A 113 -5.92 4.85 -6.17
C LEU A 113 -6.51 5.07 -4.78
N LEU A 114 -7.50 5.97 -4.63
CA LEU A 114 -8.17 6.22 -3.35
C LEU A 114 -8.83 4.96 -2.80
N VAL A 115 -9.58 4.25 -3.65
CA VAL A 115 -10.19 2.96 -3.28
C VAL A 115 -9.13 1.97 -2.80
N ARG A 116 -7.99 1.89 -3.51
CA ARG A 116 -6.90 0.97 -3.20
C ARG A 116 -6.17 1.31 -1.90
N LEU A 117 -5.95 2.59 -1.61
CA LEU A 117 -5.35 3.05 -0.35
C LEU A 117 -6.28 2.79 0.85
N LEU A 118 -7.59 3.06 0.70
CA LEU A 118 -8.58 2.75 1.73
C LEU A 118 -8.69 1.24 2.00
N GLU A 119 -8.65 0.42 0.94
CA GLU A 119 -8.63 -1.03 1.07
C GLU A 119 -7.40 -1.52 1.83
N LEU A 120 -6.23 -1.01 1.49
CA LEU A 120 -4.99 -1.35 2.17
C LEU A 120 -5.05 -0.95 3.66
N PHE A 121 -5.54 0.25 3.96
CA PHE A 121 -5.72 0.73 5.33
C PHE A 121 -6.66 -0.18 6.13
N VAL A 122 -7.83 -0.50 5.57
CA VAL A 122 -8.81 -1.38 6.23
C VAL A 122 -8.23 -2.78 6.44
N GLN A 123 -7.50 -3.33 5.47
CA GLN A 123 -6.87 -4.66 5.59
C GLN A 123 -5.79 -4.68 6.69
N LEU A 124 -4.93 -3.67 6.75
CA LEU A 124 -3.96 -3.53 7.83
C LEU A 124 -4.63 -3.37 9.20
N GLY A 125 -5.78 -2.68 9.27
CA GLY A 125 -6.57 -2.57 10.50
C GLY A 125 -7.20 -3.88 10.95
N ILE A 126 -7.69 -4.69 10.01
CA ILE A 126 -8.21 -6.04 10.30
C ILE A 126 -7.08 -6.92 10.81
N GLU A 127 -5.93 -6.94 10.13
CA GLU A 127 -4.81 -7.79 10.51
C GLU A 127 -4.21 -7.39 11.87
N GLY A 128 -4.11 -6.08 12.13
CA GLY A 128 -3.69 -5.56 13.44
C GLY A 128 -4.60 -6.04 14.58
N ARG A 129 -5.92 -6.05 14.37
CA ARG A 129 -6.89 -6.59 15.35
C ARG A 129 -6.78 -8.11 15.51
N ARG A 130 -6.67 -8.85 14.41
CA ARG A 130 -6.53 -10.33 14.43
C ARG A 130 -5.32 -10.79 15.23
N VAL A 131 -4.21 -10.06 15.14
CA VAL A 131 -2.99 -10.31 15.93
C VAL A 131 -3.18 -9.89 17.40
N GLY A 132 -3.94 -8.81 17.65
CA GLY A 132 -4.29 -8.34 18.99
C GLY A 132 -5.14 -9.35 19.78
N GLU A 133 -6.15 -9.97 19.17
CA GLU A 133 -7.06 -10.92 19.83
C GLU A 133 -6.37 -12.21 20.31
N LYS A 134 -5.34 -12.67 19.57
CA LYS A 134 -4.58 -13.88 19.93
C LYS A 134 -3.65 -13.71 21.13
N VAL A 135 -3.36 -12.47 21.55
CA VAL A 135 -2.41 -12.19 22.63
C VAL A 135 -3.08 -11.23 23.60
N SER A 136 -3.78 -11.81 24.58
CA SER A 136 -4.70 -11.13 25.51
C SER A 136 -4.04 -10.16 26.52
N LYS A 137 -2.89 -9.56 26.21
CA LYS A 137 -2.23 -8.57 27.07
C LYS A 137 -1.53 -7.45 26.28
N SER A 138 -1.94 -6.22 26.62
CA SER A 138 -1.19 -4.94 26.56
C SER A 138 -1.64 -3.90 25.54
N THR A 139 -1.89 -2.71 26.08
CA THR A 139 -2.01 -1.37 25.48
C THR A 139 -0.87 -1.03 24.50
N VAL A 140 0.27 -1.71 24.57
CA VAL A 140 1.44 -1.48 23.70
C VAL A 140 1.14 -1.85 22.24
N LYS A 141 0.28 -2.85 21.98
CA LYS A 141 0.00 -3.32 20.60
C LYS A 141 -0.91 -2.40 19.78
N MET A 142 -1.83 -1.66 20.42
CA MET A 142 -2.64 -0.66 19.70
C MET A 142 -1.78 0.47 19.14
N SER A 143 -0.70 0.85 19.84
CA SER A 143 0.25 1.88 19.38
C SER A 143 1.04 1.44 18.14
N THR A 144 1.42 0.16 18.05
CA THR A 144 2.11 -0.40 16.89
C THR A 144 1.21 -0.52 15.65
N SER A 145 -0.04 -0.96 15.84
CA SER A 145 -1.01 -0.97 14.74
C SER A 145 -1.33 0.44 14.24
N ALA A 146 -1.38 1.43 15.15
CA ALA A 146 -1.50 2.84 14.78
C ALA A 146 -0.26 3.32 14.02
N GLY A 147 0.96 2.92 14.39
CA GLY A 147 2.17 3.24 13.62
C GLY A 147 2.11 2.75 12.16
N ASN A 148 1.71 1.50 11.94
CA ASN A 148 1.64 0.90 10.61
C ASN A 148 0.46 1.42 9.75
N LEU A 149 -0.61 1.89 10.38
CA LEU A 149 -1.74 2.50 9.67
C LEU A 149 -1.51 3.98 9.41
N GLY A 150 -0.88 4.67 10.36
CA GLY A 150 -0.59 6.10 10.30
C GLY A 150 0.26 6.46 9.08
N VAL A 151 1.15 5.57 8.64
CA VAL A 151 1.95 5.82 7.43
C VAL A 151 1.10 6.01 6.16
N LEU A 152 -0.12 5.45 6.08
CA LEU A 152 -1.00 5.63 4.92
C LEU A 152 -1.79 6.94 4.97
N MET A 153 -1.97 7.54 6.15
CA MET A 153 -2.77 8.76 6.31
C MET A 153 -2.24 9.93 5.48
N PRO A 154 -0.92 10.25 5.48
CA PRO A 154 -0.39 11.30 4.63
C PRO A 154 -0.66 11.05 3.14
N LYS A 155 -0.61 9.80 2.68
CA LYS A 155 -0.83 9.46 1.27
C LYS A 155 -2.29 9.66 0.87
N ILE A 156 -3.22 9.22 1.72
CA ILE A 156 -4.66 9.45 1.52
C ILE A 156 -4.95 10.95 1.52
N ALA A 157 -4.39 11.70 2.47
CA ALA A 157 -4.58 13.15 2.57
C ALA A 157 -4.02 13.88 1.34
N THR A 158 -2.82 13.53 0.87
CA THR A 158 -2.23 14.13 -0.32
C THR A 158 -3.06 13.85 -1.57
N LEU A 159 -3.55 12.62 -1.74
CA LEU A 159 -4.42 12.28 -2.86
C LEU A 159 -5.73 13.08 -2.82
N LEU A 160 -6.41 13.13 -1.66
CA LEU A 160 -7.67 13.84 -1.50
C LEU A 160 -7.54 15.36 -1.76
N LYS A 161 -6.41 15.98 -1.37
CA LYS A 161 -6.13 17.39 -1.65
C LYS A 161 -6.07 17.72 -3.15
N ARG A 162 -5.79 16.72 -3.99
CA ARG A 162 -5.70 16.85 -5.46
C ARG A 162 -7.00 16.46 -6.18
N MET A 163 -7.98 15.92 -5.47
CA MET A 163 -9.24 15.44 -6.05
C MET A 163 -10.32 16.51 -5.97
N GLU A 164 -11.20 16.53 -6.96
CA GLU A 164 -12.46 17.25 -6.85
C GLU A 164 -13.37 16.62 -5.78
N PRO A 165 -14.26 17.41 -5.14
CA PRO A 165 -15.21 16.87 -4.18
C PRO A 165 -16.06 15.73 -4.75
N ILE A 166 -15.97 14.56 -4.10
CA ILE A 166 -16.71 13.36 -4.52
C ILE A 166 -18.19 13.52 -4.17
N SER A 167 -18.99 13.89 -5.16
CA SER A 167 -20.41 14.19 -4.97
C SER A 167 -21.32 12.95 -5.01
N ASN A 168 -20.93 11.92 -5.77
CA ASN A 168 -21.71 10.68 -5.92
C ASN A 168 -20.84 9.43 -5.72
N PRO A 169 -20.43 9.13 -4.48
CA PRO A 169 -19.57 7.98 -4.21
C PRO A 169 -20.29 6.66 -4.51
N SER A 170 -19.54 5.66 -4.97
CA SER A 170 -20.07 4.30 -5.08
C SER A 170 -20.38 3.70 -3.69
N THR A 171 -21.24 2.69 -3.63
CA THR A 171 -21.53 1.98 -2.36
C THR A 171 -20.26 1.38 -1.75
N ARG A 172 -19.34 0.87 -2.58
CA ARG A 172 -18.03 0.36 -2.13
C ARG A 172 -17.22 1.47 -1.47
N LEU A 173 -17.12 2.64 -2.10
CA LEU A 173 -16.36 3.76 -1.55
C LEU A 173 -16.94 4.25 -0.22
N ARG A 174 -18.28 4.37 -0.12
CA ARG A 174 -18.94 4.71 1.16
C ARG A 174 -18.61 3.73 2.28
N ASN A 175 -18.66 2.43 1.99
CA ASN A 175 -18.34 1.39 2.98
C ASN A 175 -16.88 1.47 3.43
N LEU A 176 -15.95 1.64 2.48
CA LEU A 176 -14.53 1.79 2.76
C LEU A 176 -14.24 3.03 3.62
N PHE A 177 -14.88 4.17 3.32
CA PHE A 177 -14.74 5.38 4.14
C PHE A 177 -15.27 5.20 5.56
N ARG A 178 -16.43 4.53 5.71
CA ARG A 178 -16.97 4.22 7.03
C ARG A 178 -15.99 3.37 7.84
N ASP A 179 -15.44 2.33 7.23
CA ASP A 179 -14.52 1.43 7.91
C ASP A 179 -13.19 2.14 8.22
N PHE A 180 -12.67 2.95 7.29
CA PHE A 180 -11.51 3.83 7.51
C PHE A 180 -11.73 4.78 8.69
N TRP A 181 -12.87 5.48 8.73
CA TRP A 181 -13.22 6.40 9.80
C TRP A 181 -13.32 5.70 11.16
N PHE A 182 -13.95 4.52 11.19
CA PHE A 182 -14.03 3.68 12.37
C PHE A 182 -12.64 3.34 12.92
N TYR A 183 -11.72 2.88 12.06
CA TYR A 183 -10.35 2.59 12.48
C TYR A 183 -9.60 3.83 12.93
N CYS A 184 -9.83 4.99 12.30
CA CYS A 184 -9.21 6.24 12.76
C CYS A 184 -9.66 6.63 14.16
N THR A 185 -10.96 6.52 14.44
CA THR A 185 -11.53 6.84 15.76
C THR A 185 -11.06 5.85 16.82
N VAL A 186 -11.05 4.56 16.51
CA VAL A 186 -10.63 3.51 17.47
C VAL A 186 -9.14 3.62 17.82
N LEU A 187 -8.31 4.06 16.86
CA LEU A 187 -6.87 4.18 17.05
C LEU A 187 -6.41 5.59 17.51
N GLY A 188 -7.34 6.54 17.65
CA GLY A 188 -7.06 7.89 18.12
C GLY A 188 -6.32 8.76 17.11
N PHE A 189 -6.58 8.60 15.81
CA PHE A 189 -6.09 9.54 14.79
C PHE A 189 -6.91 10.83 14.70
N ASP A 190 -8.01 10.93 15.43
CA ASP A 190 -8.97 12.04 15.43
C ASP A 190 -8.66 13.14 16.48
N VAL A 191 -7.59 13.00 17.26
CA VAL A 191 -7.16 14.01 18.26
C VAL A 191 -6.20 15.05 17.66
N GLU A 192 -6.41 16.33 17.97
CA GLU A 192 -5.64 17.51 17.50
C GLU A 192 -4.12 17.43 17.75
N TYR A 193 -3.66 16.60 18.68
CA TYR A 193 -2.23 16.40 18.99
C TYR A 193 -1.54 15.31 18.15
N SER A 194 -2.23 14.71 17.18
CA SER A 194 -1.70 13.59 16.40
C SER A 194 -0.57 13.97 15.43
N GLY A 195 -0.28 15.27 15.23
CA GLY A 195 0.98 15.74 14.65
C GLY A 195 1.25 15.31 13.21
N TRP A 196 0.20 14.98 12.44
CA TRP A 196 0.27 14.64 11.01
C TRP A 196 0.06 15.83 10.10
#